data_AF-A0AAV1J634-F1
#
_entry.id   AF-A0AAV1J634-F1
#
_cell.length_a   1.000
_cell.length_b   1.000
_cell.length_c   1.000
_cell.angle_alpha   90.00
_cell.angle_beta   90.00
_cell.angle_gamma   90.00
#
_symmetry.space_group_name_H-M   'P 1'
#
loop_
_entity.id
_entity.type
_entity.pdbx_description
1 polymer ?
#
loop_
_entity_poly.entity_id
_entity_poly.type
_entity_poly.pdbx_seq_one_letter_code
_entity_poly.pdbx_strand_id
1 'polypeptide(L)'
;MGIKKRWRCSTHVSRGCKALCYTVQGAVIAVNGCHNHKPKAESLEYIVIPSGRGRGILILFNGYTYASRGSLYTAYCSKRDTGCQARIKFSRDGQKRILLYESRIYCHDHPPPDYIVTKNGEYVKA
;
A
#
# COMPACT_ATOMS: atom_id res chain seq x y z
N MET A 1 -11.89 4.03 28.16
CA MET A 1 -12.13 3.56 26.76
C MET A 1 -12.24 4.78 25.86
N GLY A 2 -11.40 4.91 24.83
CA GLY A 2 -11.39 6.09 23.96
C GLY A 2 -12.50 6.07 22.89
N ILE A 3 -12.99 7.24 22.49
CA ILE A 3 -14.03 7.37 21.45
C ILE A 3 -13.46 6.94 20.09
N LYS A 4 -14.09 5.94 19.47
CA LYS A 4 -13.80 5.49 18.10
C LYS A 4 -14.45 6.43 17.08
N LYS A 5 -13.65 7.17 16.31
CA LYS A 5 -14.12 7.99 15.20
C LYS A 5 -14.01 7.23 13.88
N ARG A 6 -14.98 7.41 12.98
CA ARG A 6 -15.01 6.81 11.64
C ARG A 6 -14.80 7.89 10.58
N TRP A 7 -13.82 7.69 9.72
CA TRP A 7 -13.49 8.58 8.61
C TRP A 7 -13.83 7.89 7.29
N ARG A 8 -14.32 8.64 6.31
CA ARG A 8 -14.64 8.15 4.96
C ARG A 8 -13.82 8.94 3.95
N CYS A 9 -13.54 8.34 2.80
CA CYS A 9 -12.95 9.06 1.69
C CYS A 9 -13.81 10.28 1.30
N SER A 10 -13.16 11.41 0.98
CA SER A 10 -13.84 12.64 0.54
C SER A 10 -14.62 12.46 -0.77
N THR A 11 -14.32 11.44 -1.57
CA THR A 11 -15.10 11.09 -2.77
C THR A 11 -16.13 9.98 -2.52
N HIS A 12 -16.42 9.62 -1.26
CA HIS A 12 -17.44 8.62 -0.92
C HIS A 12 -18.79 8.97 -1.57
N VAL A 13 -19.21 10.23 -1.46
CA VAL A 13 -20.48 10.70 -2.05
C VAL A 13 -20.36 10.86 -3.56
N SER A 14 -19.33 11.53 -4.06
CA SER A 14 -19.21 11.87 -5.48
C SER A 14 -18.80 10.71 -6.39
N ARG A 15 -18.15 9.67 -5.87
CA ARG A 15 -17.64 8.52 -6.64
C ARG A 15 -18.03 7.16 -6.07
N GLY A 16 -18.86 7.11 -5.02
CA GLY A 16 -19.23 5.85 -4.37
C GLY A 16 -18.05 5.11 -3.72
N CYS A 17 -16.98 5.84 -3.38
CA CYS A 17 -15.77 5.23 -2.81
C CYS A 17 -16.02 4.65 -1.43
N LYS A 18 -15.68 3.37 -1.22
CA LYS A 18 -15.92 2.64 0.03
C LYS A 18 -14.75 2.71 1.03
N ALA A 19 -13.67 3.40 0.68
CA ALA A 19 -12.50 3.54 1.55
C ALA A 19 -12.86 4.30 2.85
N LEU A 20 -12.36 3.79 3.97
CA LEU A 20 -12.64 4.30 5.30
C LEU A 20 -11.50 3.98 6.28
N CYS A 21 -11.41 4.72 7.38
CA CYS A 21 -10.54 4.36 8.51
C CYS A 21 -11.19 4.68 9.86
N TYR A 22 -10.67 4.08 10.93
CA TYR A 22 -11.10 4.33 12.30
C TYR A 22 -9.93 4.81 13.15
N THR A 23 -10.19 5.79 14.00
CA THR A 23 -9.20 6.31 14.95
C THR A 23 -9.70 6.23 16.39
N VAL A 24 -8.82 5.93 17.33
CA VAL A 24 -9.06 6.02 18.78
C VAL A 24 -7.93 6.88 19.37
N GLN A 25 -8.28 7.97 20.06
CA GLN A 25 -7.30 8.91 20.65
C GLN A 25 -6.24 9.41 19.63
N GLY A 26 -6.65 9.62 18.38
CA GLY A 26 -5.75 10.09 17.31
C GLY A 26 -4.97 8.98 16.61
N ALA A 27 -4.85 7.78 17.18
CA ALA A 27 -4.20 6.64 16.55
C ALA A 27 -5.16 5.95 15.56
N VAL A 28 -4.69 5.62 14.35
CA VAL A 28 -5.44 4.83 13.36
C VAL A 28 -5.41 3.36 13.79
N ILE A 29 -6.58 2.79 14.03
CA ILE A 29 -6.71 1.40 14.52
C ILE A 29 -7.19 0.41 13.46
N ALA A 30 -7.76 0.91 12.35
CA ALA A 30 -8.23 0.08 11.25
C ALA A 30 -8.40 0.92 9.98
N VAL A 31 -8.01 0.37 8.83
CA VAL A 31 -8.11 1.02 7.52
C VAL A 31 -8.69 0.03 6.52
N ASN A 32 -9.73 0.46 5.80
CA ASN A 32 -10.11 -0.13 4.52
C ASN A 32 -9.64 0.83 3.43
N GLY A 33 -8.50 0.53 2.84
CA GLY A 33 -7.87 1.39 1.84
C GLY A 33 -8.50 1.28 0.45
N CYS A 34 -9.50 0.43 0.22
CA CYS A 34 -10.04 0.15 -1.12
C CYS A 34 -10.70 1.39 -1.77
N HIS A 35 -9.91 2.14 -2.54
CA HIS A 35 -10.36 3.30 -3.31
C HIS A 35 -10.75 2.87 -4.72
N ASN A 36 -11.91 3.29 -5.20
CA ASN A 36 -12.33 3.08 -6.59
C ASN A 36 -11.90 4.22 -7.53
N HIS A 37 -10.94 5.03 -7.10
CA HIS A 37 -10.49 6.20 -7.83
C HIS A 37 -9.00 6.47 -7.56
N LYS A 38 -8.37 7.21 -8.48
CA LYS A 38 -7.01 7.70 -8.26
C LYS A 38 -6.96 8.65 -7.05
N PRO A 39 -5.87 8.63 -6.26
CA PRO A 39 -5.57 9.69 -5.31
C PRO A 39 -5.48 11.05 -6.01
N LYS A 40 -5.67 12.11 -5.23
CA LYS A 40 -5.51 13.48 -5.71
C LYS A 40 -4.04 13.87 -5.93
N ALA A 41 -3.10 13.20 -5.26
CA ALA A 41 -1.67 13.39 -5.48
C ALA A 41 -1.23 12.76 -6.81
N GLU A 42 -0.45 13.50 -7.61
CA GLU A 42 -0.08 13.11 -8.99
C GLU A 42 1.05 12.07 -9.06
N SER A 43 1.87 11.98 -8.02
CA SER A 43 2.89 10.95 -7.87
C SER A 43 2.86 10.44 -6.44
N LEU A 44 2.96 9.11 -6.29
CA LEU A 44 3.24 8.51 -5.01
C LEU A 44 4.62 7.89 -5.07
N GLU A 45 5.42 8.22 -4.05
CA GLU A 45 6.76 7.69 -3.91
C GLU A 45 6.73 6.27 -3.37
N TYR A 46 7.69 5.47 -3.81
CA TYR A 46 7.95 4.14 -3.30
C TYR A 46 9.45 3.96 -3.11
N ILE A 47 9.83 3.05 -2.22
CA ILE A 47 11.22 2.75 -1.93
C ILE A 47 11.50 1.34 -2.41
N VAL A 48 12.68 1.11 -2.99
CA VAL A 48 13.15 -0.24 -3.31
C VAL A 48 13.97 -0.74 -2.13
N ILE A 49 13.58 -1.88 -1.56
CA ILE A 49 14.25 -2.48 -0.41
C ILE A 49 14.72 -3.90 -0.76
N PRO A 50 15.84 -4.37 -0.20
CA PRO A 50 16.26 -5.75 -0.39
C PRO A 50 15.27 -6.72 0.27
N SER A 51 15.09 -7.88 -0.34
CA SER A 51 14.34 -8.98 0.26
C SER A 51 15.17 -9.64 1.36
N GLY A 52 14.59 -9.80 2.55
CA GLY A 52 15.21 -10.55 3.65
C GLY A 52 15.45 -12.05 3.35
N ARG A 53 14.98 -12.56 2.19
CA ARG A 53 15.26 -13.93 1.71
C ARG A 53 16.43 -14.00 0.70
N GLY A 54 17.22 -12.94 0.58
CA GLY A 54 18.51 -12.95 -0.11
C GLY A 54 18.50 -12.57 -1.60
N ARG A 55 17.56 -13.06 -2.43
CA ARG A 55 17.61 -12.86 -3.90
C ARG A 55 16.38 -12.17 -4.51
N GLY A 56 16.01 -11.01 -3.99
CA GLY A 56 14.95 -10.21 -4.62
C GLY A 56 14.91 -8.77 -4.14
N ILE A 57 14.32 -7.90 -4.95
CA ILE A 57 13.95 -6.53 -4.56
C ILE A 57 12.46 -6.49 -4.25
N LEU A 58 12.10 -5.74 -3.22
CA LEU A 58 10.72 -5.42 -2.87
C LEU A 58 10.49 -3.93 -3.10
N ILE A 59 9.27 -3.59 -3.49
CA ILE A 59 8.77 -2.23 -3.49
C ILE A 59 8.05 -2.01 -2.17
N LEU A 60 8.53 -1.08 -1.35
CA LEU A 60 7.83 -0.57 -0.18
C LEU A 60 6.99 0.63 -0.61
N PHE A 61 5.67 0.49 -0.51
CA PHE A 61 4.73 1.53 -0.88
C PHE A 61 3.59 1.55 0.15
N ASN A 62 3.34 2.73 0.73
CA ASN A 62 2.30 2.95 1.74
C ASN A 62 2.36 1.94 2.92
N GLY A 63 3.57 1.60 3.37
CA GLY A 63 3.83 0.66 4.46
C GLY A 63 3.73 -0.83 4.09
N TYR A 64 3.34 -1.17 2.85
CA TYR A 64 3.25 -2.55 2.38
C TYR A 64 4.36 -2.88 1.40
N THR A 65 4.77 -4.15 1.37
CA THR A 65 5.75 -4.64 0.40
C THR A 65 5.11 -5.36 -0.76
N TYR A 66 5.68 -5.14 -1.94
CA TYR A 66 5.27 -5.75 -3.19
C TYR A 66 6.46 -6.41 -3.88
N ALA A 67 6.25 -7.57 -4.47
CA ALA A 67 7.22 -8.30 -5.28
C ALA A 67 6.72 -8.42 -6.72
N SER A 68 7.62 -8.18 -7.69
CA SER A 68 7.35 -8.55 -9.07
C SER A 68 7.49 -10.07 -9.25
N ARG A 69 6.62 -10.65 -10.09
CA ARG A 69 6.67 -12.06 -10.50
C ARG A 69 6.86 -12.16 -12.02
N GLY A 70 7.93 -11.54 -12.52
CA GLY A 70 8.27 -11.53 -13.96
C GLY A 70 7.57 -10.43 -14.78
N SER A 71 6.77 -9.57 -14.15
CA SER A 71 6.18 -8.41 -14.83
C SER A 71 6.96 -7.14 -14.51
N LEU A 72 7.35 -6.40 -15.55
CA LEU A 72 7.95 -5.07 -15.39
C LEU A 72 6.94 -4.01 -14.92
N TYR A 73 5.63 -4.28 -15.10
CA TYR A 73 4.57 -3.29 -14.93
C TYR A 73 3.59 -3.65 -13.81
N THR A 74 3.73 -4.80 -13.16
CA THR A 74 2.83 -5.21 -12.08
C THR A 74 3.63 -5.87 -10.97
N ALA A 75 3.46 -5.37 -9.75
CA ALA A 75 3.97 -6.02 -8.55
C ALA A 75 2.80 -6.36 -7.61
N TYR A 76 2.92 -7.49 -6.92
CA TYR A 76 1.87 -8.01 -6.05
C TYR A 76 2.32 -7.95 -4.60
N CYS A 77 1.38 -7.78 -3.68
CA CYS A 77 1.71 -7.80 -2.26
C CYS A 77 2.49 -9.06 -1.88
N SER A 78 3.50 -8.92 -1.01
CA SER A 78 4.32 -10.04 -0.53
C SER A 78 3.52 -11.11 0.22
N LYS A 79 2.28 -10.81 0.65
CA LYS A 79 1.33 -11.75 1.27
C LYS A 79 0.34 -12.35 0.27
N ARG A 80 0.61 -12.28 -1.03
CA ARG A 80 -0.26 -12.85 -2.07
C ARG A 80 -0.48 -14.35 -1.91
N ASP A 81 0.55 -15.09 -1.52
CA ASP A 81 0.43 -16.56 -1.34
C ASP A 81 -0.40 -16.93 -0.09
N THR A 82 -0.69 -15.96 0.79
CA THR A 82 -1.60 -16.12 1.93
C THR A 82 -2.97 -15.47 1.69
N GLY A 83 -3.32 -15.14 0.44
CA GLY A 83 -4.65 -14.68 0.05
C GLY A 83 -4.76 -13.19 -0.32
N CYS A 84 -3.74 -12.37 -0.02
CA CYS A 84 -3.82 -10.94 -0.30
C CYS A 84 -3.92 -10.66 -1.81
N GLN A 85 -4.93 -9.88 -2.22
CA GLN A 85 -5.18 -9.58 -3.63
C GLN A 85 -4.56 -8.27 -4.11
N ALA A 86 -3.86 -7.55 -3.22
CA ALA A 86 -3.30 -6.25 -3.53
C ALA A 86 -2.18 -6.31 -4.56
N ARG A 87 -2.17 -5.33 -5.46
CA ARG A 87 -1.18 -5.20 -6.53
C ARG A 87 -0.98 -3.74 -6.90
N ILE A 88 0.22 -3.34 -7.26
CA ILE A 88 0.53 -2.05 -7.86
C ILE A 88 0.82 -2.23 -9.35
N LYS A 89 0.42 -1.25 -10.17
CA LYS A 89 0.79 -1.17 -11.57
C LYS A 89 1.77 -0.03 -11.78
N PHE A 90 2.74 -0.22 -12.66
CA PHE A 90 3.68 0.83 -13.04
C PHE A 90 3.34 1.41 -14.42
N SER A 91 3.72 2.67 -14.64
CA SER A 91 3.62 3.32 -15.93
C SER A 91 4.47 2.60 -16.98
N ARG A 92 3.97 2.59 -18.21
CA ARG A 92 4.65 2.00 -19.37
C ARG A 92 5.57 3.00 -20.09
N ASP A 93 5.58 4.25 -19.65
CA ASP A 93 6.41 5.35 -20.18
C ASP A 93 7.89 5.28 -19.77
N GLY A 94 8.31 4.20 -19.10
CA GLY A 94 9.68 4.03 -18.60
C GLY A 94 9.99 4.79 -17.30
N GLN A 95 9.12 5.69 -16.85
CA GLN A 95 9.32 6.49 -15.63
C GLN A 95 8.91 5.73 -14.36
N LYS A 96 8.35 4.52 -14.50
CA LYS A 96 7.96 3.60 -13.40
C LYS A 96 7.11 4.25 -12.30
N ARG A 97 6.25 5.20 -12.66
CA ARG A 97 5.27 5.79 -11.73
C ARG A 97 4.19 4.77 -11.37
N ILE A 98 3.74 4.73 -10.11
CA ILE A 98 2.63 3.84 -9.73
C ILE A 98 1.33 4.40 -10.33
N LEU A 99 0.62 3.56 -11.11
CA LEU A 99 -0.68 3.84 -11.70
C LEU A 99 -1.79 3.39 -10.74
N LEU A 100 -2.60 4.35 -10.30
CA LEU A 100 -3.48 4.21 -9.13
C LEU A 100 -4.95 3.94 -9.46
N TYR A 101 -5.23 3.51 -10.69
CA TYR A 101 -6.61 3.35 -11.19
C TYR A 101 -7.28 2.03 -10.78
N GLU A 102 -6.57 1.10 -10.13
CA GLU A 102 -7.15 -0.20 -9.75
C GLU A 102 -7.53 -0.28 -8.27
N SER A 103 -8.80 -0.60 -8.02
CA SER A 103 -9.39 -0.74 -6.68
C SER A 103 -8.58 -1.60 -5.71
N ARG A 104 -7.89 -2.62 -6.22
CA ARG A 104 -7.13 -3.57 -5.41
C ARG A 104 -5.77 -3.06 -4.95
N ILE A 105 -5.30 -1.90 -5.39
CA ILE A 105 -3.96 -1.39 -5.02
C ILE A 105 -3.79 -1.23 -3.51
N TYR A 106 -4.86 -0.87 -2.82
CA TYR A 106 -4.86 -0.55 -1.40
C TYR A 106 -5.61 -1.56 -0.53
N CYS A 107 -6.12 -2.64 -1.13
CA CYS A 107 -6.94 -3.63 -0.44
C CYS A 107 -6.06 -4.70 0.19
N HIS A 108 -5.62 -4.45 1.42
CA HIS A 108 -4.99 -5.46 2.27
C HIS A 108 -5.99 -5.94 3.32
N ASP A 109 -6.05 -7.25 3.49
CA ASP A 109 -6.79 -7.96 4.53
C ASP A 109 -5.89 -8.34 5.72
N HIS A 110 -4.67 -7.81 5.74
CA HIS A 110 -3.66 -8.04 6.76
C HIS A 110 -3.01 -6.71 7.15
N PRO A 111 -2.49 -6.58 8.39
CA PRO A 111 -1.73 -5.40 8.77
C PRO A 111 -0.43 -5.26 7.95
N PRO A 112 0.11 -4.04 7.84
CA PRO A 112 1.46 -3.83 7.31
C PRO A 112 2.48 -4.68 8.09
N PRO A 113 3.56 -5.15 7.44
CA PRO A 113 4.66 -5.77 8.16
C PRO A 113 5.39 -4.74 9.03
N ASP A 114 5.90 -5.16 10.18
CA ASP A 114 6.74 -4.32 11.02
C ASP A 114 8.16 -4.18 10.40
N TYR A 115 8.62 -2.93 10.29
CA TYR A 115 9.95 -2.59 9.80
C TYR A 115 10.64 -1.63 10.77
N ILE A 116 11.93 -1.88 10.99
CA ILE A 116 12.85 -0.98 11.66
C ILE A 116 13.60 -0.21 10.58
N VAL A 117 13.57 1.12 10.64
CA VAL A 117 14.41 1.98 9.80
C VAL A 117 15.73 2.18 10.53
N THR A 118 16.84 1.74 9.94
CA THR A 118 18.17 1.91 10.53
C THR A 118 18.60 3.39 10.49
N LYS A 119 19.66 3.74 11.23
CA LYS A 119 20.25 5.10 11.18
C LYS A 119 20.69 5.51 9.77
N ASN A 120 20.92 4.54 8.89
CA ASN A 120 21.33 4.75 7.51
C ASN A 120 20.14 4.85 6.54
N GLY A 121 18.89 4.83 7.04
CA GLY A 121 17.68 4.88 6.23
C GLY A 121 17.29 3.55 5.58
N GLU A 122 17.90 2.43 6.00
CA GLU A 122 17.58 1.11 5.47
C GLU A 122 16.38 0.51 6.18
N TYR A 123 15.51 -0.16 5.43
CA TYR A 123 14.36 -0.88 5.99
C TYR A 123 14.74 -2.33 6.27
N VAL A 124 14.87 -2.66 7.56
CA VAL A 124 15.09 -4.03 8.03
C VAL A 124 13.80 -4.53 8.65
N LYS A 125 13.39 -5.74 8.29
CA LYS A 125 12.17 -6.34 8.86
C LYS A 125 12.39 -6.59 10.35
N ALA A 126 11.45 -6.13 11.19
CA ALA A 126 11.47 -6.33 12.64
C ALA A 126 11.25 -7.80 13.03
#